data_AF-A0A0F5JV10-F1
#
_entry.id   AF-A0A0F5JV10-F1
#
_cell.length_a   1.000
_cell.length_b   1.000
_cell.length_c   1.000
_cell.angle_alpha   90.00
_cell.angle_beta   90.00
_cell.angle_gamma   90.00
#
_symmetry.space_group_name_H-M   'P 1'
#
loop_
_entity.id
_entity.type
_entity.pdbx_description
1 polymer ?
#
loop_
_entity_poly.entity_id
_entity_poly.type
_entity_poly.pdbx_seq_one_letter_code
_entity_poly.pdbx_strand_id
1 'polypeptide(L)'
;MSRLVVVSNRVATPTESKGSSGGLAVGVFGALKDAGGVWFGWSGDIVTEASLNAAPHVEQDGAVTFATVDLARRDYDQYYRGFSNAMLWPVFHYRNDLARYDRQEYAGYRRVNAWLAQQLLPLLEPDDVIWVHDYHLIPFAEALRLAGVKNRIGFFLHIPFPTPQVLLNIPPHEELVRSLCCYDVVGFQTESDRVAFGDYVTRYAGGTMSADGTDVEAYGRKLKAGVYRIGVFPDDIAAQAKRFESRKDVRELKQSLQNRKLIMSVDRLDYSKGIVERFRAFERLLENVPELQSAVSLVQVAPPTRSDVQTYQHIRQNLEYEAGRINGRFSGLDWTPIRYLNRRYDRWVLMSLFRASQVGFVTPLRDGMNLVAKEYVAAQDPADPGVLVLSRFAGAAAELQDALIVNPHDIIDMTEALQQALTMPLKERQRRHARMVEVLRKNDLGVWRDSFLADLRAVRVQKH
;
A
#
# COMPACT_ATOMS: atom_id res chain seq x y z
N MET A 1 -3.67 1.13 -30.12
CA MET A 1 -3.88 1.84 -28.84
C MET A 1 -2.57 2.46 -28.45
N SER A 2 -2.57 3.66 -27.87
CA SER A 2 -1.34 4.27 -27.38
C SER A 2 -0.71 3.41 -26.28
N ARG A 3 0.61 3.29 -26.33
CA ARG A 3 1.39 2.47 -25.40
C ARG A 3 1.32 3.07 -23.99
N LEU A 4 1.26 2.19 -22.99
CA LEU A 4 1.25 2.58 -21.58
C LEU A 4 2.69 2.62 -21.05
N VAL A 5 3.08 3.74 -20.45
CA VAL A 5 4.37 3.92 -19.79
C VAL A 5 4.12 4.07 -18.30
N VAL A 6 4.38 3.01 -17.53
CA VAL A 6 4.24 3.03 -16.08
C VAL A 6 5.56 3.45 -15.45
N VAL A 7 5.48 4.40 -14.52
CA VAL A 7 6.61 4.92 -13.75
C VAL A 7 6.34 4.68 -12.27
N SER A 8 7.22 3.92 -11.61
CA SER A 8 7.15 3.70 -10.16
C SER A 8 8.52 3.78 -9.51
N ASN A 9 8.56 4.04 -8.20
CA ASN A 9 9.82 4.14 -7.49
C ASN A 9 10.70 2.90 -7.66
N ARG A 10 10.12 1.70 -7.62
CA ARG A 10 10.82 0.43 -7.85
C ARG A 10 10.09 -0.36 -8.94
N VAL A 11 10.87 -1.00 -9.80
CA VAL A 11 10.40 -1.97 -10.79
C VAL A 11 10.62 -3.37 -10.22
N ALA A 12 9.59 -4.22 -10.26
CA ALA A 12 9.77 -5.63 -9.92
C ALA A 12 10.45 -6.33 -11.10
N THR A 13 11.42 -7.19 -10.85
CA THR A 13 12.05 -7.98 -11.93
C THR A 13 11.00 -8.84 -12.65
N PRO A 14 11.24 -9.36 -13.86
CA PRO A 14 10.29 -10.25 -14.53
C PRO A 14 9.93 -11.50 -13.71
N THR A 15 10.90 -12.06 -12.98
CA THR A 15 10.69 -13.19 -12.06
C THR A 15 9.90 -12.78 -10.82
N GLU A 16 10.20 -11.61 -10.23
CA GLU A 16 9.39 -11.04 -9.16
C GLU A 16 7.98 -10.71 -9.65
N SER A 17 7.78 -10.25 -10.88
CA SER A 17 6.46 -9.92 -11.45
C SER A 17 5.62 -11.16 -11.76
N LYS A 18 6.28 -12.26 -12.15
CA LYS A 18 5.63 -13.58 -12.37
C LYS A 18 5.33 -14.32 -11.05
N GLY A 19 6.11 -14.09 -9.99
CA GLY A 19 5.96 -14.73 -8.67
C GLY A 19 5.25 -13.88 -7.61
N SER A 20 5.27 -12.56 -7.75
CA SER A 20 4.55 -11.63 -6.89
C SER A 20 3.10 -11.61 -7.29
N SER A 21 2.23 -11.74 -6.29
CA SER A 21 0.79 -11.64 -6.48
C SER A 21 0.16 -10.57 -5.58
N GLY A 22 0.98 -9.70 -4.96
CA GLY A 22 0.52 -8.60 -4.11
C GLY A 22 0.86 -7.19 -4.62
N GLY A 23 -0.06 -6.25 -4.42
CA GLY A 23 0.20 -4.81 -4.48
C GLY A 23 0.19 -4.17 -5.87
N LEU A 24 0.90 -3.03 -5.95
CA LEU A 24 1.08 -2.23 -7.15
C LEU A 24 1.60 -3.04 -8.34
N ALA A 25 2.60 -3.90 -8.11
CA ALA A 25 3.28 -4.65 -9.16
C ALA A 25 2.32 -5.51 -9.99
N VAL A 26 1.33 -6.13 -9.37
CA VAL A 26 0.38 -7.02 -10.05
C VAL A 26 -0.64 -6.25 -10.87
N GLY A 27 -1.14 -5.14 -10.33
CA GLY A 27 -2.11 -4.29 -11.04
C GLY A 27 -1.49 -3.63 -12.24
N VAL A 28 -0.29 -3.08 -12.06
CA VAL A 28 0.52 -2.47 -13.11
C VAL A 28 0.96 -3.50 -14.15
N PHE A 29 1.49 -4.65 -13.71
CA PHE A 29 1.94 -5.69 -14.63
C PHE A 29 0.77 -6.27 -15.43
N GLY A 30 -0.40 -6.47 -14.82
CA GLY A 30 -1.62 -6.85 -15.53
C GLY A 30 -2.01 -5.83 -16.61
N ALA A 31 -1.92 -4.53 -16.30
CA ALA A 31 -2.16 -3.46 -17.27
C ALA A 31 -1.19 -3.49 -18.46
N LEU A 32 0.09 -3.67 -18.16
CA LEU A 32 1.16 -3.69 -19.17
C LEU A 32 1.12 -4.95 -20.03
N LYS A 33 0.77 -6.11 -19.46
CA LYS A 33 0.70 -7.38 -20.19
C LYS A 33 -0.38 -7.38 -21.26
N ASP A 34 -1.52 -6.75 -21.00
CA ASP A 34 -2.66 -6.71 -21.93
C ASP A 34 -2.44 -5.73 -23.09
N ALA A 35 -1.81 -4.58 -22.82
CA ALA A 35 -1.64 -3.49 -23.80
C ALA A 35 -0.25 -3.47 -24.46
N GLY A 36 0.72 -4.18 -23.90
CA GLY A 36 2.13 -3.87 -24.07
C GLY A 36 2.50 -2.54 -23.41
N GLY A 37 3.79 -2.32 -23.15
CA GLY A 37 4.19 -1.07 -22.52
C GLY A 37 5.60 -1.05 -21.95
N VAL A 38 5.93 0.07 -21.33
CA VAL A 38 7.19 0.28 -20.63
C VAL A 38 6.91 0.36 -19.14
N TRP A 39 7.67 -0.38 -18.33
CA TRP A 39 7.75 -0.16 -16.89
C TRP A 39 9.11 0.43 -16.53
N PHE A 40 9.10 1.71 -16.15
CA PHE A 40 10.29 2.46 -15.82
C PHE A 40 10.42 2.74 -14.31
N GLY A 41 11.64 2.69 -13.77
CA GLY A 41 11.93 3.02 -12.37
C GLY A 41 13.26 2.46 -11.85
N TRP A 42 13.44 2.47 -10.53
CA TRP A 42 14.66 1.95 -9.90
C TRP A 42 14.71 0.42 -9.93
N SER A 43 15.88 -0.14 -10.23
CA SER A 43 16.19 -1.58 -10.17
C SER A 43 16.09 -2.17 -8.76
N GLY A 44 16.39 -1.36 -7.74
CA GLY A 44 16.64 -1.83 -6.38
C GLY A 44 18.11 -1.82 -5.98
N ASP A 45 19.02 -1.62 -6.94
CA ASP A 45 20.46 -1.63 -6.71
C ASP A 45 21.02 -0.24 -6.37
N ILE A 46 21.95 -0.23 -5.42
CA ILE A 46 22.66 0.97 -4.98
C ILE A 46 24.10 0.87 -5.46
N VAL A 47 24.48 1.80 -6.34
CA VAL A 47 25.80 1.79 -7.00
C VAL A 47 26.64 3.00 -6.58
N THR A 48 27.92 3.00 -6.97
CA THR A 48 28.78 4.19 -6.83
C THR A 48 28.45 5.18 -7.94
N GLU A 49 28.76 6.47 -7.76
CA GLU A 49 28.53 7.48 -8.81
C GLU A 49 29.27 7.15 -10.12
N ALA A 50 30.46 6.56 -10.03
CA ALA A 50 31.24 6.13 -11.19
C ALA A 50 30.62 4.93 -11.93
N SER A 51 29.74 4.18 -11.27
CA SER A 51 29.05 3.01 -11.81
C SER A 51 27.61 3.30 -12.21
N LEU A 52 27.15 4.56 -12.10
CA LEU A 52 25.81 4.93 -12.55
C LEU A 52 25.68 4.69 -14.05
N ASN A 53 24.62 3.98 -14.42
CA ASN A 53 24.35 3.70 -15.83
C ASN A 53 24.11 5.02 -16.57
N ALA A 54 24.76 5.18 -17.73
CA ALA A 54 24.56 6.34 -18.59
C ALA A 54 23.15 6.37 -19.23
N ALA A 55 22.51 5.20 -19.32
CA ALA A 55 21.15 5.00 -19.83
C ALA A 55 20.46 3.88 -19.05
N PRO A 56 19.11 3.80 -19.07
CA PRO A 56 18.38 2.71 -18.43
C PRO A 56 18.79 1.34 -18.99
N HIS A 57 18.89 0.34 -18.11
CA HIS A 57 18.95 -1.06 -18.52
C HIS A 57 17.56 -1.47 -19.04
N VAL A 58 17.51 -2.03 -20.25
CA VAL A 58 16.26 -2.40 -20.91
C VAL A 58 16.19 -3.91 -21.07
N GLU A 59 15.17 -4.53 -20.49
CA GLU A 59 14.87 -5.96 -20.63
C GLU A 59 13.45 -6.14 -21.17
N GLN A 60 13.28 -7.01 -22.16
CA GLN A 60 11.96 -7.30 -22.73
C GLN A 60 11.47 -8.69 -22.27
N ASP A 61 10.27 -8.75 -21.70
CA ASP A 61 9.59 -10.00 -21.33
C ASP A 61 8.18 -10.00 -21.93
N GLY A 62 8.03 -10.70 -23.06
CA GLY A 62 6.81 -10.67 -23.85
C GLY A 62 6.51 -9.27 -24.40
N ALA A 63 5.32 -8.75 -24.10
CA ALA A 63 4.86 -7.44 -24.55
C ALA A 63 5.32 -6.27 -23.65
N VAL A 64 6.04 -6.56 -22.56
CA VAL A 64 6.44 -5.56 -21.56
C VAL A 64 7.94 -5.31 -21.65
N THR A 65 8.31 -4.04 -21.73
CA THR A 65 9.69 -3.55 -21.67
C THR A 65 9.96 -3.00 -20.27
N PHE A 66 10.87 -3.62 -19.54
CA PHE A 66 11.34 -3.17 -18.24
C PHE A 66 12.55 -2.26 -18.45
N ALA A 67 12.44 -0.99 -18.05
CA ALA A 67 13.50 0.00 -18.17
C ALA A 67 13.94 0.45 -16.78
N THR A 68 15.04 -0.12 -16.28
CA THR A 68 15.49 0.10 -14.90
C THR A 68 16.74 0.95 -14.83
N VAL A 69 16.82 1.80 -13.81
CA VAL A 69 18.02 2.56 -13.48
C VAL A 69 18.50 2.22 -12.08
N ASP A 70 19.79 2.36 -11.81
CA ASP A 70 20.36 2.23 -10.48
C ASP A 70 20.42 3.59 -9.79
N LEU A 71 20.45 3.61 -8.45
CA LEU A 71 20.63 4.85 -7.70
C LEU A 71 22.03 4.91 -7.10
N ALA A 72 22.66 6.08 -7.21
CA ALA A 72 23.86 6.34 -6.42
C ALA A 72 23.51 6.35 -4.93
N ARG A 73 24.48 5.97 -4.09
CA ARG A 73 24.29 5.98 -2.63
C ARG A 73 23.72 7.29 -2.11
N ARG A 74 24.26 8.43 -2.55
CA ARG A 74 23.79 9.76 -2.19
C ARG A 74 22.32 9.98 -2.56
N ASP A 75 21.91 9.52 -3.74
CA ASP A 75 20.56 9.69 -4.26
C ASP A 75 19.58 8.82 -3.48
N TYR A 76 19.93 7.56 -3.27
CA TYR A 76 19.18 6.68 -2.39
C TYR A 76 19.00 7.28 -0.98
N ASP A 77 20.06 7.84 -0.40
CA ASP A 77 20.01 8.44 0.93
C ASP A 77 19.14 9.71 0.98
N GLN A 78 19.29 10.63 0.03
CA GLN A 78 18.56 11.91 0.04
C GLN A 78 17.10 11.79 -0.42
N TYR A 79 16.86 11.06 -1.52
CA TYR A 79 15.54 10.95 -2.13
C TYR A 79 14.69 9.86 -1.47
N TYR A 80 15.21 8.64 -1.29
CA TYR A 80 14.42 7.52 -0.79
C TYR A 80 14.41 7.45 0.74
N ARG A 81 15.57 7.36 1.39
CA ARG A 81 15.63 7.30 2.87
C ARG A 81 15.26 8.63 3.53
N GLY A 82 15.73 9.72 2.94
CA GLY A 82 15.50 11.10 3.39
C GLY A 82 14.09 11.56 3.09
N PHE A 83 13.92 12.49 2.15
CA PHE A 83 12.66 13.22 2.00
C PHE A 83 11.42 12.32 1.83
N SER A 84 11.51 11.26 1.01
CA SER A 84 10.36 10.37 0.80
C SER A 84 9.92 9.64 2.08
N ASN A 85 10.84 9.03 2.82
CA ASN A 85 10.49 8.13 3.94
C ASN A 85 10.69 8.73 5.33
N ALA A 86 11.47 9.80 5.47
CA ALA A 86 11.64 10.56 6.70
C ALA A 86 10.73 11.80 6.77
N MET A 87 10.20 12.29 5.64
CA MET A 87 9.28 13.45 5.62
C MET A 87 7.89 13.10 5.08
N LEU A 88 7.78 12.72 3.80
CA LEU A 88 6.47 12.51 3.16
C LEU A 88 5.69 11.37 3.82
N TRP A 89 6.29 10.19 3.95
CA TRP A 89 5.63 9.03 4.54
C TRP A 89 5.06 9.31 5.94
N PRO A 90 5.83 9.80 6.93
CA PRO A 90 5.28 10.08 8.26
C PRO A 90 4.15 11.11 8.23
N VAL A 91 4.30 12.25 7.54
CA VAL A 91 3.26 13.30 7.50
C VAL A 91 1.98 12.79 6.83
N PHE A 92 2.10 12.10 5.70
CA PHE A 92 0.94 11.56 4.98
C PHE A 92 0.23 10.45 5.78
N HIS A 93 0.93 9.80 6.72
CA HIS A 93 0.35 8.85 7.67
C HIS A 93 0.02 9.48 9.04
N TYR A 94 -0.06 10.81 9.13
CA TYR A 94 -0.46 11.54 10.34
C TYR A 94 0.49 11.32 11.54
N ARG A 95 1.77 11.07 11.25
CA ARG A 95 2.86 10.87 12.23
C ARG A 95 3.87 12.00 12.15
N ASN A 96 3.40 13.23 12.33
CA ASN A 96 4.24 14.43 12.34
C ASN A 96 5.34 14.35 13.41
N ASP A 97 5.09 13.63 14.51
CA ASP A 97 6.06 13.34 15.56
C ASP A 97 7.29 12.56 15.08
N LEU A 98 7.17 11.84 13.96
CA LEU A 98 8.25 11.08 13.34
C LEU A 98 8.85 11.78 12.11
N ALA A 99 8.26 12.89 11.68
CA ALA A 99 8.70 13.60 10.49
C ALA A 99 9.96 14.41 10.76
N ARG A 100 10.95 14.29 9.88
CA ARG A 100 12.19 15.06 9.92
C ARG A 100 12.43 15.72 8.57
N TYR A 101 12.41 17.04 8.57
CA TYR A 101 12.74 17.83 7.38
C TYR A 101 14.24 18.12 7.33
N ASP A 102 14.84 17.87 6.16
CA ASP A 102 16.17 18.33 5.80
C ASP A 102 16.12 18.95 4.40
N ARG A 103 16.71 20.15 4.26
CA ARG A 103 16.67 20.90 2.99
C ARG A 103 17.52 20.24 1.90
N GLN A 104 18.63 19.60 2.25
CA GLN A 104 19.46 18.88 1.28
C GLN A 104 18.77 17.61 0.80
N GLU A 105 18.04 16.92 1.67
CA GLU A 105 17.22 15.77 1.30
C GLU A 105 16.09 16.18 0.34
N TYR A 106 15.42 17.31 0.59
CA TYR A 106 14.43 17.84 -0.35
C TYR A 106 15.05 18.24 -1.71
N ALA A 107 16.22 18.89 -1.70
CA ALA A 107 16.93 19.22 -2.93
C ALA A 107 17.34 17.94 -3.70
N GLY A 108 17.80 16.90 -2.99
CA GLY A 108 18.09 15.58 -3.57
C GLY A 108 16.84 14.93 -4.15
N TYR A 109 15.70 15.01 -3.47
CA TYR A 109 14.42 14.50 -3.94
C TYR A 109 13.98 15.12 -5.27
N ARG A 110 14.05 16.44 -5.39
CA ARG A 110 13.76 17.18 -6.63
C ARG A 110 14.75 16.82 -7.74
N ARG A 111 16.05 16.77 -7.42
CA ARG A 111 17.11 16.42 -8.37
C ARG A 111 16.95 15.01 -8.94
N VAL A 112 16.67 14.02 -8.08
CA VAL A 112 16.47 12.63 -8.52
C VAL A 112 15.23 12.52 -9.40
N ASN A 113 14.12 13.19 -9.07
CA ASN A 113 12.94 13.22 -9.95
C ASN A 113 13.27 13.82 -11.34
N ALA A 114 14.01 14.93 -11.37
CA ALA A 114 14.44 15.54 -12.64
C ALA A 114 15.36 14.62 -13.44
N TRP A 115 16.32 13.96 -12.78
CA TRP A 115 17.21 12.99 -13.42
C TRP A 115 16.44 11.77 -13.95
N LEU A 116 15.55 11.17 -13.16
CA LEU A 116 14.71 10.06 -13.61
C LEU A 116 13.85 10.44 -14.81
N ALA A 117 13.29 11.66 -14.83
CA ALA A 117 12.53 12.14 -15.98
C ALA A 117 13.40 12.23 -17.23
N GLN A 118 14.64 12.73 -17.11
CA GLN A 118 15.62 12.77 -18.22
C GLN A 118 15.97 11.37 -18.73
N GLN A 119 16.10 10.38 -17.85
CA GLN A 119 16.37 8.98 -18.23
C GLN A 119 15.19 8.35 -19.00
N LEU A 120 13.96 8.80 -18.73
CA LEU A 120 12.77 8.31 -19.44
C LEU A 120 12.60 8.95 -20.83
N LEU A 121 13.04 10.20 -21.04
CA LEU A 121 12.79 10.95 -22.29
C LEU A 121 13.13 10.18 -23.58
N PRO A 122 14.29 9.50 -23.70
CA PRO A 122 14.66 8.81 -24.94
C PRO A 122 13.76 7.60 -25.25
N LEU A 123 12.99 7.13 -24.27
CA LEU A 123 12.11 5.98 -24.40
C LEU A 123 10.68 6.38 -24.78
N LEU A 124 10.33 7.67 -24.72
CA LEU A 124 8.95 8.15 -24.94
C LEU A 124 8.61 8.30 -26.42
N GLU A 125 7.39 7.90 -26.76
CA GLU A 125 6.77 8.12 -28.05
C GLU A 125 5.69 9.22 -27.95
N PRO A 126 5.39 9.98 -29.02
CA PRO A 126 4.51 11.15 -28.94
C PRO A 126 3.08 10.88 -28.44
N ASP A 127 2.56 9.66 -28.61
CA ASP A 127 1.20 9.30 -28.23
C ASP A 127 1.11 8.51 -26.91
N ASP A 128 2.25 8.15 -26.31
CA ASP A 128 2.32 7.41 -25.03
C ASP A 128 1.42 8.02 -23.97
N VAL A 129 0.85 7.13 -23.14
CA VAL A 129 0.13 7.49 -21.92
C VAL A 129 1.02 7.15 -20.73
N ILE A 130 1.41 8.17 -19.97
CA ILE A 130 2.34 8.02 -18.84
C ILE A 130 1.53 7.92 -17.54
N TRP A 131 1.75 6.88 -16.76
CA TRP A 131 1.10 6.66 -15.47
C TRP A 131 2.13 6.54 -14.36
N VAL A 132 2.21 7.59 -13.54
CA VAL A 132 3.17 7.74 -12.44
C VAL A 132 2.54 7.29 -11.13
N HIS A 133 3.28 6.51 -10.36
CA HIS A 133 2.80 5.98 -9.08
C HIS A 133 3.61 6.46 -7.89
N ASP A 134 2.84 6.97 -6.93
CA ASP A 134 3.19 7.14 -5.52
C ASP A 134 4.07 8.34 -5.15
N TYR A 135 4.09 8.62 -3.84
CA TYR A 135 4.63 9.85 -3.23
C TYR A 135 6.10 10.14 -3.53
N HIS A 136 6.90 9.14 -3.91
CA HIS A 136 8.29 9.35 -4.30
C HIS A 136 8.43 10.19 -5.57
N LEU A 137 7.40 10.17 -6.43
CA LEU A 137 7.45 10.71 -7.78
C LEU A 137 6.53 11.93 -7.99
N ILE A 138 6.16 12.64 -6.91
CA ILE A 138 5.29 13.82 -7.01
C ILE A 138 5.82 14.86 -8.04
N PRO A 139 7.12 15.24 -8.05
CA PRO A 139 7.66 16.19 -9.03
C PRO A 139 7.84 15.65 -10.46
N PHE A 140 7.54 14.39 -10.73
CA PHE A 140 7.94 13.75 -11.98
C PHE A 140 7.27 14.37 -13.22
N ALA A 141 5.96 14.65 -13.18
CA ALA A 141 5.30 15.36 -14.27
C ALA A 141 5.86 16.76 -14.48
N GLU A 142 6.13 17.53 -13.42
CA GLU A 142 6.73 18.86 -13.53
C GLU A 142 8.04 18.79 -14.31
N ALA A 143 8.92 17.84 -13.97
CA ALA A 143 10.18 17.62 -14.68
C ALA A 143 9.97 17.26 -16.16
N LEU A 144 9.03 16.37 -16.48
CA LEU A 144 8.69 16.03 -17.86
C LEU A 144 8.12 17.24 -18.63
N ARG A 145 7.24 18.02 -18.00
CA ARG A 145 6.66 19.23 -18.62
C ARG A 145 7.75 20.28 -18.91
N LEU A 146 8.71 20.46 -18.01
CA LEU A 146 9.87 21.34 -18.22
C LEU A 146 10.77 20.86 -19.37
N ALA A 147 10.87 19.55 -19.58
CA ALA A 147 11.56 18.94 -20.71
C ALA A 147 10.75 18.96 -22.04
N GLY A 148 9.57 19.59 -22.06
CA GLY A 148 8.75 19.74 -23.27
C GLY A 148 7.78 18.59 -23.54
N VAL A 149 7.68 17.58 -22.67
CA VAL A 149 6.78 16.43 -22.85
C VAL A 149 5.31 16.86 -22.82
N LYS A 150 4.57 16.52 -23.88
CA LYS A 150 3.14 16.85 -24.06
C LYS A 150 2.19 15.67 -23.90
N ASN A 151 2.72 14.48 -23.67
CA ASN A 151 1.96 13.25 -23.42
C ASN A 151 0.94 13.42 -22.30
N ARG A 152 -0.07 12.55 -22.28
CA ARG A 152 -1.00 12.46 -21.15
C ARG A 152 -0.25 11.86 -19.96
N ILE A 153 -0.24 12.54 -18.82
CA ILE A 153 0.45 12.11 -17.60
C ILE A 153 -0.55 12.05 -16.44
N GLY A 154 -0.78 10.85 -15.92
CA GLY A 154 -1.57 10.64 -14.71
C GLY A 154 -0.68 10.33 -13.50
N PHE A 155 -1.11 10.74 -12.32
CA PHE A 155 -0.52 10.37 -11.04
C PHE A 155 -1.52 9.58 -10.21
N PHE A 156 -1.08 8.50 -9.55
CA PHE A 156 -1.89 7.82 -8.55
C PHE A 156 -1.14 7.71 -7.21
N LEU A 157 -1.72 8.28 -6.16
CA LEU A 157 -1.18 8.23 -4.80
C LEU A 157 -1.70 7.00 -4.06
N HIS A 158 -0.79 6.10 -3.64
CA HIS A 158 -1.19 4.86 -2.97
C HIS A 158 -1.38 5.00 -1.46
N ILE A 159 -0.70 5.98 -0.87
CA ILE A 159 -0.80 6.34 0.54
C ILE A 159 -1.91 7.39 0.74
N PRO A 160 -2.34 7.67 1.99
CA PRO A 160 -3.33 8.72 2.23
C PRO A 160 -2.83 10.10 1.77
N PHE A 161 -3.73 10.98 1.37
CA PHE A 161 -3.43 12.40 1.23
C PHE A 161 -3.87 13.12 2.51
N PRO A 162 -2.95 13.75 3.27
CA PRO A 162 -3.29 14.34 4.55
C PRO A 162 -4.15 15.60 4.37
N THR A 163 -4.98 15.89 5.38
CA THR A 163 -5.71 17.15 5.46
C THR A 163 -4.74 18.34 5.42
N PRO A 164 -5.16 19.52 4.92
CA PRO A 164 -4.26 20.66 4.75
C PRO A 164 -3.48 21.01 6.03
N GLN A 165 -4.14 21.01 7.18
CA GLN A 165 -3.48 21.31 8.48
C GLN A 165 -2.33 20.36 8.82
N VAL A 166 -2.40 19.11 8.36
CA VAL A 166 -1.30 18.15 8.51
C VAL A 166 -0.25 18.35 7.42
N LEU A 167 -0.68 18.56 6.17
CA LEU A 167 0.20 18.80 5.03
C LEU A 167 1.11 20.04 5.21
N LEU A 168 0.61 21.09 5.86
CA LEU A 168 1.38 22.32 6.15
C LEU A 168 2.62 22.08 7.02
N ASN A 169 2.72 20.93 7.71
CA ASN A 169 3.94 20.57 8.44
C ASN A 169 5.09 20.18 7.50
N ILE A 170 4.84 20.00 6.20
CA ILE A 170 5.90 19.84 5.19
C ILE A 170 6.34 21.22 4.71
N PRO A 171 7.56 21.71 5.01
CA PRO A 171 7.95 23.06 4.64
C PRO A 171 7.79 23.39 3.14
N PRO A 172 8.12 22.48 2.18
CA PRO A 172 7.86 22.71 0.76
C PRO A 172 6.46 22.23 0.29
N HIS A 173 5.43 22.29 1.15
CA HIS A 173 4.08 21.80 0.81
C HIS A 173 3.51 22.45 -0.47
N GLU A 174 3.75 23.75 -0.67
CA GLU A 174 3.28 24.48 -1.85
C GLU A 174 3.92 23.96 -3.14
N GLU A 175 5.22 23.70 -3.13
CA GLU A 175 5.95 23.16 -4.28
C GLU A 175 5.46 21.75 -4.64
N LEU A 176 5.14 20.92 -3.63
CA LEU A 176 4.60 19.57 -3.84
C LEU A 176 3.21 19.62 -4.50
N VAL A 177 2.30 20.46 -4.01
CA VAL A 177 0.97 20.56 -4.60
C VAL A 177 1.04 21.19 -6.00
N ARG A 178 1.89 22.20 -6.20
CA ARG A 178 2.15 22.76 -7.53
C ARG A 178 2.66 21.69 -8.51
N SER A 179 3.51 20.78 -8.04
CA SER A 179 3.98 19.63 -8.81
C SER A 179 2.85 18.68 -9.20
N LEU A 180 1.94 18.39 -8.26
CA LEU A 180 0.74 17.58 -8.53
C LEU A 180 -0.18 18.22 -9.57
N CYS A 181 -0.26 19.55 -9.62
CA CYS A 181 -1.02 20.26 -10.65
C CYS A 181 -0.38 20.21 -12.06
N CYS A 182 0.81 19.61 -12.22
CA CYS A 182 1.42 19.39 -13.54
C CYS A 182 0.93 18.10 -14.24
N TYR A 183 0.21 17.23 -13.53
CA TYR A 183 -0.45 16.05 -14.08
C TYR A 183 -1.79 16.41 -14.71
N ASP A 184 -2.24 15.61 -15.67
CA ASP A 184 -3.56 15.76 -16.28
C ASP A 184 -4.66 15.08 -15.45
N VAL A 185 -4.31 14.00 -14.75
CA VAL A 185 -5.18 13.29 -13.80
C VAL A 185 -4.39 12.99 -12.52
N VAL A 186 -4.97 13.30 -11.36
CA VAL A 186 -4.46 12.93 -10.03
C VAL A 186 -5.49 12.04 -9.35
N GLY A 187 -5.14 10.77 -9.15
CA GLY A 187 -5.98 9.77 -8.52
C GLY A 187 -5.57 9.48 -7.07
N PHE A 188 -6.58 9.27 -6.24
CA PHE A 188 -6.44 8.93 -4.82
C PHE A 188 -7.18 7.63 -4.49
N GLN A 189 -6.83 7.04 -3.35
CA GLN A 189 -7.49 5.82 -2.86
C GLN A 189 -8.92 6.09 -2.39
N THR A 190 -9.14 7.14 -1.61
CA THR A 190 -10.43 7.40 -0.98
C THR A 190 -10.96 8.80 -1.28
N GLU A 191 -12.26 8.97 -1.06
CA GLU A 191 -12.91 10.27 -1.17
C GLU A 191 -12.34 11.28 -0.16
N SER A 192 -12.00 10.83 1.06
CA SER A 192 -11.37 11.68 2.07
C SER A 192 -10.03 12.26 1.59
N ASP A 193 -9.25 11.47 0.85
CA ASP A 193 -7.97 11.92 0.28
C ASP A 193 -8.20 12.99 -0.81
N ARG A 194 -9.16 12.75 -1.71
CA ARG A 194 -9.51 13.68 -2.78
C ARG A 194 -10.06 15.00 -2.22
N VAL A 195 -10.93 14.92 -1.22
CA VAL A 195 -11.47 16.10 -0.51
C VAL A 195 -10.35 16.87 0.18
N ALA A 196 -9.40 16.19 0.84
CA ALA A 196 -8.26 16.85 1.47
C ALA A 196 -7.37 17.59 0.46
N PHE A 197 -7.16 17.03 -0.73
CA PHE A 197 -6.48 17.71 -1.83
C PHE A 197 -7.26 18.94 -2.31
N GLY A 198 -8.56 18.81 -2.55
CA GLY A 198 -9.43 19.93 -2.94
C GLY A 198 -9.50 21.04 -1.90
N ASP A 199 -9.53 20.70 -0.61
CA ASP A 199 -9.46 21.64 0.50
C ASP A 199 -8.14 22.41 0.51
N TYR A 200 -7.02 21.75 0.18
CA TYR A 200 -5.74 22.45 0.06
C TYR A 200 -5.78 23.43 -1.13
N VAL A 201 -6.23 22.95 -2.29
CA VAL A 201 -6.27 23.75 -3.52
C VAL A 201 -7.12 25.00 -3.33
N THR A 202 -8.31 24.86 -2.77
CA THR A 202 -9.26 25.98 -2.62
C THR A 202 -8.84 26.96 -1.54
N ARG A 203 -8.34 26.48 -0.40
CA ARG A 203 -8.05 27.35 0.77
C ARG A 203 -6.65 27.93 0.78
N TYR A 204 -5.67 27.25 0.20
CA TYR A 204 -4.25 27.63 0.31
C TYR A 204 -3.60 27.95 -1.04
N ALA A 205 -4.00 27.27 -2.13
CA ALA A 205 -3.45 27.53 -3.46
C ALA A 205 -4.21 28.61 -4.25
N GLY A 206 -5.35 29.10 -3.73
CA GLY A 206 -6.23 30.04 -4.43
C GLY A 206 -6.84 29.49 -5.71
N GLY A 207 -6.86 28.16 -5.86
CA GLY A 207 -7.44 27.47 -7.00
C GLY A 207 -8.93 27.22 -6.84
N THR A 208 -9.54 26.59 -7.83
CA THR A 208 -10.94 26.19 -7.84
C THR A 208 -11.08 24.69 -8.07
N MET A 209 -12.19 24.15 -7.60
CA MET A 209 -12.58 22.77 -7.84
C MET A 209 -14.08 22.75 -8.15
N SER A 210 -14.50 21.95 -9.14
CA SER A 210 -15.90 21.79 -9.51
C SER A 210 -16.74 21.25 -8.35
N ALA A 211 -18.07 21.40 -8.43
CA ALA A 211 -18.98 20.99 -7.36
C ALA A 211 -18.99 19.46 -7.11
N ASP A 212 -18.81 18.66 -8.16
CA ASP A 212 -18.59 17.21 -8.07
C ASP A 212 -17.15 16.85 -7.67
N GLY A 213 -16.26 17.84 -7.65
CA GLY A 213 -14.90 17.72 -7.15
C GLY A 213 -13.91 17.12 -8.14
N THR A 214 -14.30 16.94 -9.41
CA THR A 214 -13.48 16.28 -10.42
C THR A 214 -12.56 17.23 -11.17
N ASP A 215 -13.02 18.41 -11.57
CA ASP A 215 -12.21 19.37 -12.32
C ASP A 215 -11.53 20.34 -11.36
N VAL A 216 -10.23 20.49 -11.49
CA VAL A 216 -9.40 21.34 -10.63
C VAL A 216 -8.63 22.34 -11.48
N GLU A 217 -8.63 23.61 -11.06
CA GLU A 217 -7.80 24.67 -11.64
C GLU A 217 -6.93 25.31 -10.56
N ALA A 218 -5.61 25.19 -10.68
CA ALA A 218 -4.66 25.76 -9.73
C ALA A 218 -3.31 25.99 -10.41
N TYR A 219 -2.58 27.02 -9.97
CA TYR A 219 -1.25 27.35 -10.51
C TYR A 219 -1.23 27.50 -12.06
N GLY A 220 -2.32 28.00 -12.65
CA GLY A 220 -2.47 28.16 -14.11
C GLY A 220 -2.61 26.85 -14.88
N ARG A 221 -2.92 25.73 -14.19
CA ARG A 221 -3.10 24.39 -14.78
C ARG A 221 -4.52 23.91 -14.54
N LYS A 222 -5.01 23.08 -15.46
CA LYS A 222 -6.28 22.35 -15.33
C LYS A 222 -5.97 20.86 -15.29
N LEU A 223 -6.56 20.16 -14.34
CA LEU A 223 -6.41 18.72 -14.17
C LEU A 223 -7.71 18.10 -13.67
N LYS A 224 -7.79 16.76 -13.73
CA LYS A 224 -8.84 15.99 -13.07
C LYS A 224 -8.35 15.38 -11.77
N ALA A 225 -9.16 15.44 -10.72
CA ALA A 225 -8.96 14.70 -9.47
C ALA A 225 -10.00 13.56 -9.37
N GLY A 226 -9.56 12.34 -9.08
CA GLY A 226 -10.44 11.17 -9.05
C GLY A 226 -10.17 10.22 -7.88
N VAL A 227 -11.15 9.37 -7.58
CA VAL A 227 -11.02 8.30 -6.58
C VAL A 227 -11.02 6.95 -7.28
N TYR A 228 -9.91 6.23 -7.16
CA TYR A 228 -9.75 4.90 -7.76
C TYR A 228 -9.23 3.95 -6.68
N ARG A 229 -10.11 3.11 -6.14
CA ARG A 229 -9.77 2.22 -5.03
C ARG A 229 -9.01 1.01 -5.56
N ILE A 230 -7.75 0.85 -5.21
CA ILE A 230 -6.98 -0.32 -5.68
C ILE A 230 -7.59 -1.62 -5.11
N GLY A 231 -7.88 -2.56 -6.01
CA GLY A 231 -8.52 -3.84 -5.71
C GLY A 231 -7.55 -5.02 -5.64
N VAL A 232 -8.13 -6.22 -5.64
CA VAL A 232 -7.43 -7.50 -5.84
C VAL A 232 -8.23 -8.34 -6.83
N PHE A 233 -7.72 -9.48 -7.28
CA PHE A 233 -8.51 -10.49 -7.99
C PHE A 233 -9.01 -11.54 -6.97
N PRO A 234 -10.23 -11.40 -6.42
CA PRO A 234 -10.66 -12.21 -5.28
C PRO A 234 -10.78 -13.70 -5.61
N ASP A 235 -11.24 -14.03 -6.82
CA ASP A 235 -11.44 -15.43 -7.22
C ASP A 235 -10.12 -16.16 -7.49
N ASP A 236 -9.12 -15.47 -8.04
CA ASP A 236 -7.76 -16.00 -8.20
C ASP A 236 -7.11 -16.28 -6.84
N ILE A 237 -7.30 -15.38 -5.87
CA ILE A 237 -6.83 -15.55 -4.50
C ILE A 237 -7.51 -16.76 -3.84
N ALA A 238 -8.84 -16.87 -3.96
CA ALA A 238 -9.59 -18.00 -3.41
C ALA A 238 -9.11 -19.34 -4.00
N ALA A 239 -8.92 -19.38 -5.33
CA ALA A 239 -8.41 -20.56 -6.03
C ALA A 239 -6.98 -20.91 -5.60
N GLN A 240 -6.11 -19.91 -5.46
CA GLN A 240 -4.73 -20.10 -4.98
C GLN A 240 -4.71 -20.63 -3.55
N ALA A 241 -5.47 -20.01 -2.63
CA ALA A 241 -5.57 -20.43 -1.24
C ALA A 241 -6.03 -21.88 -1.10
N LYS A 242 -7.06 -22.27 -1.86
CA LYS A 242 -7.56 -23.65 -1.89
C LYS A 242 -6.55 -24.63 -2.48
N ARG A 243 -5.86 -24.26 -3.57
CA ARG A 243 -4.89 -25.13 -4.25
C ARG A 243 -3.72 -25.50 -3.35
N PHE A 244 -3.24 -24.58 -2.52
CA PHE A 244 -2.05 -24.78 -1.69
C PHE A 244 -2.35 -25.23 -0.26
N GLU A 245 -3.62 -25.34 0.12
CA GLU A 245 -4.05 -25.75 1.46
C GLU A 245 -3.46 -27.11 1.90
N SER A 246 -3.30 -28.05 0.96
CA SER A 246 -2.76 -29.39 1.24
C SER A 246 -1.23 -29.48 1.17
N ARG A 247 -0.50 -28.37 0.96
CA ARG A 247 0.97 -28.42 0.92
C ARG A 247 1.52 -28.80 2.29
N LYS A 248 2.64 -29.56 2.30
CA LYS A 248 3.28 -30.03 3.52
C LYS A 248 3.56 -28.88 4.50
N ASP A 249 4.17 -27.81 4.02
CA ASP A 249 4.56 -26.65 4.82
C ASP A 249 3.35 -25.97 5.48
N VAL A 250 2.22 -25.87 4.76
CA VAL A 250 0.96 -25.30 5.27
C VAL A 250 0.36 -26.23 6.33
N ARG A 251 0.34 -27.55 6.07
CA ARG A 251 -0.18 -28.54 7.02
C ARG A 251 0.65 -28.58 8.30
N GLU A 252 1.97 -28.56 8.21
CA GLU A 252 2.87 -28.55 9.38
C GLU A 252 2.64 -27.28 10.22
N LEU A 253 2.49 -26.12 9.56
CA LEU A 253 2.17 -24.89 10.27
C LEU A 253 0.79 -24.95 10.94
N LYS A 254 -0.25 -25.47 10.27
CA LYS A 254 -1.57 -25.70 10.88
C LYS A 254 -1.50 -26.70 12.05
N GLN A 255 -0.79 -27.82 11.89
CA GLN A 255 -0.61 -28.84 12.93
C GLN A 255 0.11 -28.28 14.15
N SER A 256 1.11 -27.42 13.95
CA SER A 256 1.81 -26.76 15.04
C SER A 256 0.92 -25.87 15.90
N LEU A 257 -0.26 -25.48 15.42
CA LEU A 257 -1.26 -24.71 16.17
C LEU A 257 -2.21 -25.60 16.99
N GLN A 258 -2.11 -26.93 16.87
CA GLN A 258 -2.86 -27.93 17.65
C GLN A 258 -4.38 -27.67 17.73
N ASN A 259 -5.01 -27.35 16.60
CA ASN A 259 -6.46 -27.04 16.49
C ASN A 259 -6.93 -25.81 17.29
N ARG A 260 -6.03 -24.98 17.81
CA ARG A 260 -6.38 -23.70 18.41
C ARG A 260 -6.93 -22.75 17.36
N LYS A 261 -7.81 -21.84 17.77
CA LYS A 261 -8.23 -20.72 16.92
C LYS A 261 -7.02 -19.86 16.56
N LEU A 262 -7.01 -19.35 15.34
CA LEU A 262 -5.92 -18.58 14.78
C LEU A 262 -6.39 -17.18 14.42
N ILE A 263 -5.68 -16.19 14.97
CA ILE A 263 -5.75 -14.79 14.55
C ILE A 263 -4.52 -14.53 13.68
N MET A 264 -4.74 -14.08 12.44
CA MET A 264 -3.67 -13.74 11.49
C MET A 264 -3.54 -12.24 11.31
N SER A 265 -2.31 -11.75 11.38
CA SER A 265 -1.94 -10.40 11.00
C SER A 265 -0.68 -10.44 10.13
N VAL A 266 -0.70 -9.72 9.01
CA VAL A 266 0.43 -9.63 8.09
C VAL A 266 0.62 -8.17 7.72
N ASP A 267 1.76 -7.62 8.12
CA ASP A 267 2.04 -6.20 7.91
C ASP A 267 3.53 -6.03 7.69
N ARG A 268 3.93 -5.14 6.76
CA ARG A 268 5.33 -4.68 6.79
C ARG A 268 5.61 -4.05 8.16
N LEU A 269 6.81 -4.25 8.68
CA LEU A 269 7.24 -3.62 9.92
C LEU A 269 7.26 -2.09 9.75
N ASP A 270 6.19 -1.40 10.13
CA ASP A 270 6.01 0.04 9.91
C ASP A 270 5.13 0.65 11.00
N TYR A 271 5.42 1.88 11.41
CA TYR A 271 4.69 2.57 12.48
C TYR A 271 3.23 2.89 12.13
N SER A 272 2.89 2.96 10.84
CA SER A 272 1.51 3.15 10.38
C SER A 272 0.61 1.96 10.73
N LYS A 273 1.18 0.80 11.05
CA LYS A 273 0.44 -0.48 11.15
C LYS A 273 -0.13 -0.80 12.52
N GLY A 274 0.15 0.01 13.55
CA GLY A 274 -0.46 -0.15 14.88
C GLY A 274 -0.22 -1.51 15.53
N ILE A 275 0.93 -2.15 15.27
CA ILE A 275 1.20 -3.52 15.71
C ILE A 275 1.33 -3.60 17.24
N VAL A 276 1.82 -2.54 17.89
CA VAL A 276 1.92 -2.46 19.36
C VAL A 276 0.51 -2.47 19.97
N GLU A 277 -0.38 -1.63 19.45
CA GLU A 277 -1.78 -1.54 19.88
C GLU A 277 -2.49 -2.88 19.65
N ARG A 278 -2.20 -3.54 18.51
CA ARG A 278 -2.70 -4.89 18.21
C ARG A 278 -2.30 -5.92 19.25
N PHE A 279 -1.03 -5.95 19.63
CA PHE A 279 -0.52 -6.87 20.66
C PHE A 279 -1.16 -6.60 22.01
N ARG A 280 -1.35 -5.32 22.37
CA ARG A 280 -2.02 -4.93 23.63
C ARG A 280 -3.50 -5.29 23.64
N ALA A 281 -4.21 -5.19 22.52
CA ALA A 281 -5.59 -5.65 22.42
C ALA A 281 -5.71 -7.17 22.55
N PHE A 282 -4.79 -7.91 21.93
CA PHE A 282 -4.73 -9.37 22.13
C PHE A 282 -4.37 -9.76 23.57
N GLU A 283 -3.44 -9.04 24.21
CA GLU A 283 -3.15 -9.22 25.63
C GLU A 283 -4.40 -9.00 26.49
N ARG A 284 -5.10 -7.88 26.28
CA ARG A 284 -6.32 -7.53 27.01
C ARG A 284 -7.43 -8.56 26.81
N LEU A 285 -7.55 -9.15 25.61
CA LEU A 285 -8.47 -10.26 25.35
C LEU A 285 -8.18 -11.46 26.26
N LEU A 286 -6.91 -11.84 26.39
CA LEU A 286 -6.49 -12.96 27.23
C LEU A 286 -6.67 -12.69 28.73
N GLU A 287 -6.58 -11.43 29.16
CA GLU A 287 -6.93 -11.01 30.52
C GLU A 287 -8.43 -11.12 30.79
N ASN A 288 -9.26 -10.60 29.88
CA ASN A 288 -10.69 -10.48 30.07
C ASN A 288 -11.44 -11.81 29.88
N VAL A 289 -10.90 -12.72 29.06
CA VAL A 289 -11.53 -14.00 28.74
C VAL A 289 -10.53 -15.13 28.97
N PRO A 290 -10.32 -15.58 30.23
CA PRO A 290 -9.35 -16.63 30.55
C PRO A 290 -9.58 -17.94 29.79
N GLU A 291 -10.81 -18.24 29.38
CA GLU A 291 -11.17 -19.41 28.55
C GLU A 291 -10.48 -19.42 27.18
N LEU A 292 -10.05 -18.25 26.68
CA LEU A 292 -9.30 -18.16 25.43
C LEU A 292 -7.81 -18.45 25.62
N GLN A 293 -7.29 -18.43 26.85
CA GLN A 293 -5.91 -18.84 27.11
C GLN A 293 -5.73 -20.30 26.70
N SER A 294 -4.63 -20.59 25.99
CA SER A 294 -4.36 -21.89 25.36
C SER A 294 -5.38 -22.36 24.30
N ALA A 295 -6.43 -21.58 23.98
CA ALA A 295 -7.40 -21.89 22.94
C ALA A 295 -7.25 -21.05 21.66
N VAL A 296 -6.53 -19.91 21.73
CA VAL A 296 -6.25 -19.04 20.60
C VAL A 296 -4.77 -18.63 20.54
N SER A 297 -4.23 -18.44 19.33
CA SER A 297 -2.92 -17.83 19.11
C SER A 297 -3.00 -16.72 18.06
N LEU A 298 -2.23 -15.66 18.28
CA LEU A 298 -1.96 -14.61 17.31
C LEU A 298 -0.68 -14.93 16.55
N VAL A 299 -0.77 -15.00 15.22
CA VAL A 299 0.40 -15.06 14.34
C VAL A 299 0.56 -13.70 13.67
N GLN A 300 1.66 -13.02 13.96
CA GLN A 300 2.04 -11.76 13.33
C GLN A 300 3.24 -12.01 12.41
N VAL A 301 3.00 -11.95 11.10
CA VAL A 301 4.08 -11.92 10.11
C VAL A 301 4.45 -10.47 9.85
N ALA A 302 5.73 -10.13 10.07
CA ALA A 302 6.24 -8.78 9.90
C ALA A 302 7.54 -8.78 9.11
N PRO A 303 7.51 -8.87 7.76
CA PRO A 303 8.73 -8.87 6.98
C PRO A 303 9.54 -7.58 7.20
N PRO A 304 10.87 -7.66 7.32
CA PRO A 304 11.71 -6.48 7.47
C PRO A 304 11.56 -5.53 6.27
N THR A 305 11.50 -4.24 6.55
CA THR A 305 11.51 -3.15 5.57
C THR A 305 12.37 -2.02 6.11
N ARG A 306 13.13 -1.34 5.23
CA ARG A 306 13.91 -0.13 5.56
C ARG A 306 14.76 -0.31 6.83
N SER A 307 15.43 -1.46 6.96
CA SER A 307 16.15 -1.87 8.17
C SER A 307 17.34 -0.96 8.50
N ASP A 308 17.78 -0.16 7.54
CA ASP A 308 18.81 0.88 7.63
C ASP A 308 18.27 2.23 8.14
N VAL A 309 16.96 2.37 8.39
CA VAL A 309 16.35 3.59 8.93
C VAL A 309 16.11 3.42 10.44
N GLN A 310 16.63 4.34 11.25
CA GLN A 310 16.64 4.26 12.71
C GLN A 310 15.25 4.07 13.34
N THR A 311 14.23 4.78 12.84
CA THR A 311 12.85 4.66 13.33
C THR A 311 12.31 3.23 13.21
N TYR A 312 12.66 2.51 12.13
CA TYR A 312 12.25 1.12 11.91
C TYR A 312 12.96 0.16 12.87
N GLN A 313 14.20 0.46 13.25
CA GLN A 313 14.94 -0.33 14.23
C GLN A 313 14.32 -0.20 15.63
N HIS A 314 13.92 1.02 16.04
CA HIS A 314 13.24 1.24 17.32
C HIS A 314 11.87 0.53 17.39
N ILE A 315 11.08 0.59 16.31
CA ILE A 315 9.78 -0.11 16.25
C ILE A 315 9.99 -1.62 16.35
N ARG A 316 11.00 -2.16 15.67
CA ARG A 316 11.35 -3.57 15.78
C ARG A 316 11.61 -3.99 17.22
N GLN A 317 12.48 -3.26 17.92
CA GLN A 317 12.86 -3.55 19.29
C GLN A 317 11.65 -3.48 20.23
N ASN A 318 10.79 -2.48 20.05
CA ASN A 318 9.56 -2.35 20.84
C ASN A 318 8.61 -3.53 20.61
N LEU A 319 8.44 -3.98 19.36
CA LEU A 319 7.59 -5.13 19.05
C LEU A 319 8.15 -6.46 19.55
N GLU A 320 9.46 -6.66 19.45
CA GLU A 320 10.14 -7.83 20.03
C GLU A 320 9.97 -7.85 21.56
N TYR A 321 10.09 -6.69 22.21
CA TYR A 321 9.83 -6.53 23.63
C TYR A 321 8.37 -6.85 24.00
N GLU A 322 7.39 -6.25 23.33
CA GLU A 322 5.97 -6.46 23.62
C GLU A 322 5.57 -7.94 23.40
N ALA A 323 6.01 -8.56 22.31
CA ALA A 323 5.78 -9.98 22.08
C ALA A 323 6.42 -10.85 23.17
N GLY A 324 7.66 -10.54 23.57
CA GLY A 324 8.36 -11.25 24.66
C GLY A 324 7.66 -11.09 26.00
N ARG A 325 7.24 -9.87 26.35
CA ARG A 325 6.52 -9.54 27.59
C ARG A 325 5.19 -10.29 27.68
N ILE A 326 4.38 -10.25 26.62
CA ILE A 326 3.07 -10.93 26.59
C ILE A 326 3.26 -12.45 26.62
N ASN A 327 4.19 -12.99 25.83
CA ASN A 327 4.47 -14.42 25.86
C ASN A 327 4.99 -14.86 27.23
N GLY A 328 5.88 -14.10 27.89
CA GLY A 328 6.37 -14.42 29.22
C GLY A 328 5.27 -14.45 30.29
N ARG A 329 4.19 -13.69 30.09
CA ARG A 329 3.04 -13.62 31.02
C ARG A 329 2.03 -14.75 30.82
N PHE A 330 1.76 -15.17 29.57
CA PHE A 330 0.65 -16.08 29.25
C PHE A 330 1.08 -17.45 28.70
N SER A 331 2.34 -17.66 28.30
CA SER A 331 2.74 -18.93 27.67
C SER A 331 2.61 -20.12 28.62
N GLY A 332 2.29 -21.28 28.05
CA GLY A 332 2.40 -22.59 28.68
C GLY A 332 3.48 -23.44 28.02
N LEU A 333 3.71 -24.67 28.51
CA LEU A 333 4.70 -25.58 27.92
C LEU A 333 4.42 -25.92 26.45
N ASP A 334 3.15 -25.95 26.06
CA ASP A 334 2.65 -26.33 24.73
C ASP A 334 2.00 -25.17 23.96
N TRP A 335 2.04 -23.94 24.51
CA TRP A 335 1.33 -22.79 23.95
C TRP A 335 2.17 -21.52 23.96
N THR A 336 2.33 -20.92 22.78
CA THR A 336 2.86 -19.57 22.59
C THR A 336 1.72 -18.65 22.14
N PRO A 337 1.32 -17.66 22.95
CA PRO A 337 0.22 -16.74 22.64
C PRO A 337 0.45 -15.94 21.35
N ILE A 338 1.63 -15.30 21.22
CA ILE A 338 2.01 -14.49 20.06
C ILE A 338 3.18 -15.15 19.35
N ARG A 339 2.95 -15.61 18.11
CA ARG A 339 3.99 -16.04 17.19
C ARG A 339 4.38 -14.87 16.28
N TYR A 340 5.39 -14.13 16.71
CA TYR A 340 5.95 -13.01 15.95
C TYR A 340 7.05 -13.50 15.00
N LEU A 341 6.82 -13.33 13.69
CA LEU A 341 7.67 -13.85 12.62
C LEU A 341 8.23 -12.70 11.78
N ASN A 342 9.47 -12.31 12.06
CA ASN A 342 10.18 -11.28 11.29
C ASN A 342 10.85 -11.86 10.04
N ARG A 343 10.05 -12.48 9.16
CA ARG A 343 10.50 -13.16 7.94
C ARG A 343 9.53 -12.92 6.79
N ARG A 344 10.05 -13.01 5.57
CA ARG A 344 9.22 -13.01 4.35
C ARG A 344 8.67 -14.42 4.15
N TYR A 345 7.41 -14.48 3.73
CA TYR A 345 6.75 -15.70 3.29
C TYR A 345 6.25 -15.48 1.88
N ASP A 346 6.27 -16.54 1.08
CA ASP A 346 5.64 -16.50 -0.22
C ASP A 346 4.14 -16.21 -0.07
N ARG A 347 3.59 -15.44 -1.00
CA ARG A 347 2.20 -15.02 -0.93
C ARG A 347 1.22 -16.20 -0.90
N TRP A 348 1.50 -17.27 -1.62
CA TRP A 348 0.64 -18.47 -1.63
C TRP A 348 0.54 -19.15 -0.25
N VAL A 349 1.62 -19.07 0.56
CA VAL A 349 1.60 -19.55 1.95
C VAL A 349 0.68 -18.67 2.78
N LEU A 350 0.81 -17.35 2.65
CA LEU A 350 -0.02 -16.39 3.38
C LEU A 350 -1.51 -16.54 3.07
N MET A 351 -1.89 -16.71 1.79
CA MET A 351 -3.29 -16.94 1.41
C MET A 351 -3.84 -18.23 2.03
N SER A 352 -3.03 -19.29 2.06
CA SER A 352 -3.42 -20.57 2.68
C SER A 352 -3.58 -20.45 4.20
N LEU A 353 -2.79 -19.61 4.85
CA LEU A 353 -2.92 -19.32 6.28
C LEU A 353 -4.12 -18.43 6.59
N PHE A 354 -4.40 -17.42 5.75
CA PHE A 354 -5.63 -16.63 5.84
C PHE A 354 -6.86 -17.52 5.76
N ARG A 355 -6.91 -18.44 4.79
CA ARG A 355 -8.01 -19.40 4.64
C ARG A 355 -8.23 -20.27 5.89
N ALA A 356 -7.17 -20.54 6.64
CA ALA A 356 -7.20 -21.40 7.81
C ALA A 356 -7.54 -20.66 9.11
N SER A 357 -7.38 -19.34 9.11
CA SER A 357 -7.54 -18.50 10.30
C SER A 357 -8.97 -18.05 10.50
N GLN A 358 -9.39 -17.97 11.75
CA GLN A 358 -10.75 -17.55 12.11
C GLN A 358 -10.88 -16.03 12.17
N VAL A 359 -9.77 -15.31 12.39
CA VAL A 359 -9.77 -13.85 12.45
C VAL A 359 -8.61 -13.25 11.65
N GLY A 360 -8.92 -12.31 10.79
CA GLY A 360 -7.95 -11.44 10.11
C GLY A 360 -7.92 -10.12 10.86
N PHE A 361 -6.78 -9.77 11.44
CA PHE A 361 -6.68 -8.64 12.36
C PHE A 361 -5.87 -7.51 11.74
N VAL A 362 -6.55 -6.61 11.02
CA VAL A 362 -5.92 -5.61 10.16
C VAL A 362 -6.23 -4.22 10.73
N THR A 363 -5.40 -3.77 11.66
CA THR A 363 -5.67 -2.56 12.47
C THR A 363 -4.61 -1.46 12.32
N PRO A 364 -4.30 -0.98 11.11
CA PRO A 364 -3.35 0.13 10.95
C PRO A 364 -3.89 1.42 11.58
N LEU A 365 -3.00 2.23 12.15
CA LEU A 365 -3.29 3.59 12.62
C LEU A 365 -3.65 4.51 11.45
N ARG A 366 -3.03 4.30 10.29
CA ARG A 366 -3.37 4.97 9.03
C ARG A 366 -2.92 4.11 7.86
N ASP A 367 -3.74 3.95 6.84
CA ASP A 367 -3.37 3.20 5.62
C ASP A 367 -4.18 3.68 4.42
N GLY A 368 -3.51 3.92 3.30
CA GLY A 368 -4.18 4.41 2.08
C GLY A 368 -5.24 3.44 1.57
N MET A 369 -5.03 2.13 1.73
CA MET A 369 -6.04 1.11 1.36
C MET A 369 -5.97 -0.11 2.27
N ASN A 370 -4.80 -0.72 2.41
CA ASN A 370 -4.57 -2.05 3.00
C ASN A 370 -5.14 -3.23 2.18
N LEU A 371 -4.31 -3.77 1.29
CA LEU A 371 -4.68 -4.94 0.47
C LEU A 371 -4.72 -6.24 1.26
N VAL A 372 -4.03 -6.34 2.41
CA VAL A 372 -4.06 -7.54 3.25
C VAL A 372 -5.49 -7.80 3.76
N ALA A 373 -6.26 -6.75 4.06
CA ALA A 373 -7.68 -6.89 4.40
C ALA A 373 -8.49 -7.53 3.26
N LYS A 374 -8.27 -7.07 2.02
CA LYS A 374 -8.97 -7.59 0.82
C LYS A 374 -8.54 -9.04 0.53
N GLU A 375 -7.25 -9.33 0.62
CA GLU A 375 -6.68 -10.66 0.44
C GLU A 375 -7.19 -11.66 1.50
N TYR A 376 -7.28 -11.23 2.76
CA TYR A 376 -7.82 -12.05 3.84
C TYR A 376 -9.25 -12.50 3.54
N VAL A 377 -10.13 -11.57 3.16
CA VAL A 377 -11.53 -11.86 2.80
C VAL A 377 -11.57 -12.78 1.59
N ALA A 378 -10.82 -12.47 0.53
CA ALA A 378 -10.80 -13.26 -0.70
C ALA A 378 -10.30 -14.69 -0.49
N ALA A 379 -9.40 -14.94 0.45
CA ALA A 379 -8.83 -16.26 0.70
C ALA A 379 -9.76 -17.22 1.45
N GLN A 380 -10.81 -16.72 2.11
CA GLN A 380 -11.67 -17.51 3.01
C GLN A 380 -12.42 -18.63 2.29
N ASP A 381 -12.79 -19.67 3.05
CA ASP A 381 -13.77 -20.66 2.60
C ASP A 381 -15.19 -20.11 2.79
N PRO A 382 -16.01 -19.93 1.73
CA PRO A 382 -17.40 -19.49 1.91
C PRO A 382 -18.24 -20.40 2.81
N ALA A 383 -17.89 -21.68 2.95
CA ALA A 383 -18.59 -22.63 3.80
C ALA A 383 -18.32 -22.39 5.30
N ASP A 384 -17.12 -21.92 5.65
CA ASP A 384 -16.73 -21.62 7.03
C ASP A 384 -15.75 -20.42 7.10
N PRO A 385 -16.18 -19.21 6.73
CA PRO A 385 -15.28 -18.08 6.57
C PRO A 385 -14.91 -17.44 7.91
N GLY A 386 -13.66 -17.02 8.08
CA GLY A 386 -13.24 -16.20 9.21
C GLY A 386 -13.85 -14.80 9.20
N VAL A 387 -13.58 -14.04 10.25
CA VAL A 387 -14.05 -12.66 10.45
C VAL A 387 -12.91 -11.68 10.23
N LEU A 388 -13.16 -10.57 9.55
CA LEU A 388 -12.21 -9.46 9.41
C LEU A 388 -12.48 -8.42 10.50
N VAL A 389 -11.46 -8.12 11.31
CA VAL A 389 -11.42 -6.95 12.21
C VAL A 389 -10.54 -5.89 11.53
N LEU A 390 -11.11 -4.72 11.24
CA LEU A 390 -10.50 -3.74 10.35
C LEU A 390 -10.49 -2.34 10.98
N SER A 391 -9.34 -1.67 10.95
CA SER A 391 -9.27 -0.27 11.36
C SER A 391 -10.11 0.63 10.46
N ARG A 392 -10.86 1.54 11.07
CA ARG A 392 -11.56 2.63 10.37
C ARG A 392 -10.63 3.58 9.60
N PHE A 393 -9.33 3.53 9.85
CA PHE A 393 -8.31 4.36 9.21
C PHE A 393 -7.56 3.66 8.07
N ALA A 394 -8.00 2.45 7.69
CA ALA A 394 -7.60 1.84 6.43
C ALA A 394 -8.59 2.23 5.31
N GLY A 395 -8.10 2.61 4.14
CA GLY A 395 -8.97 2.94 3.01
C GLY A 395 -9.96 1.83 2.62
N ALA A 396 -9.61 0.56 2.85
CA ALA A 396 -10.49 -0.59 2.63
C ALA A 396 -11.75 -0.57 3.52
N ALA A 397 -11.76 0.17 4.64
CA ALA A 397 -12.94 0.31 5.49
C ALA A 397 -14.09 1.06 4.79
N ALA A 398 -13.78 1.85 3.75
CA ALA A 398 -14.81 2.48 2.92
C ALA A 398 -15.59 1.45 2.07
N GLU A 399 -15.01 0.27 1.81
CA GLU A 399 -15.60 -0.79 0.98
C GLU A 399 -16.08 -1.98 1.82
N LEU A 400 -15.28 -2.40 2.80
CA LEU A 400 -15.50 -3.61 3.59
C LEU A 400 -16.33 -3.32 4.86
N GLN A 401 -17.51 -2.72 4.70
CA GLN A 401 -18.35 -2.25 5.81
C GLN A 401 -18.93 -3.38 6.68
N ASP A 402 -19.02 -4.61 6.17
CA ASP A 402 -19.46 -5.78 6.95
C ASP A 402 -18.33 -6.39 7.81
N ALA A 403 -17.10 -5.84 7.78
CA ALA A 403 -16.06 -6.13 8.76
C ALA A 403 -16.45 -5.63 10.17
N LEU A 404 -15.76 -6.10 11.20
CA LEU A 404 -15.82 -5.46 12.52
C LEU A 404 -14.88 -4.25 12.50
N ILE A 405 -15.46 -3.07 12.25
CA ILE A 405 -14.72 -1.81 12.15
C ILE A 405 -14.37 -1.30 13.54
N VAL A 406 -13.09 -1.05 13.76
CA VAL A 406 -12.55 -0.61 15.06
C VAL A 406 -11.75 0.68 14.94
N ASN A 407 -11.64 1.40 16.04
CA ASN A 407 -10.66 2.46 16.22
C ASN A 407 -9.40 1.88 16.89
N PRO A 408 -8.24 1.80 16.21
CA PRO A 408 -7.02 1.22 16.79
C PRO A 408 -6.42 2.05 17.94
N HIS A 409 -6.90 3.27 18.18
CA HIS A 409 -6.54 4.02 19.38
C HIS A 409 -7.33 3.58 20.62
N ASP A 410 -8.39 2.79 20.44
CA ASP A 410 -9.19 2.20 21.51
C ASP A 410 -8.87 0.70 21.62
N ILE A 411 -8.07 0.37 22.64
CA ILE A 411 -7.67 -1.02 22.92
C ILE A 411 -8.89 -1.85 23.33
N ILE A 412 -9.89 -1.25 23.99
CA ILE A 412 -11.09 -1.96 24.45
C ILE A 412 -11.96 -2.32 23.25
N ASP A 413 -12.21 -1.37 22.36
CA ASP A 413 -12.94 -1.59 21.10
C ASP A 413 -12.33 -2.74 20.28
N MET A 414 -11.00 -2.74 20.11
CA MET A 414 -10.30 -3.85 19.46
C MET A 414 -10.45 -5.18 20.21
N THR A 415 -10.44 -5.16 21.53
CA THR A 415 -10.60 -6.36 22.36
C THR A 415 -12.00 -6.96 22.21
N GLU A 416 -13.03 -6.12 22.30
CA GLU A 416 -14.43 -6.51 22.13
C GLU A 416 -14.68 -7.06 20.72
N ALA A 417 -14.11 -6.41 19.69
CA ALA A 417 -14.19 -6.90 18.32
C ALA A 417 -13.50 -8.26 18.13
N LEU A 418 -12.35 -8.51 18.76
CA LEU A 418 -11.70 -9.83 18.73
C LEU A 418 -12.55 -10.89 19.41
N GLN A 419 -13.11 -10.58 20.58
CA GLN A 419 -14.00 -11.50 21.30
C GLN A 419 -15.24 -11.84 20.47
N GLN A 420 -15.88 -10.83 19.87
CA GLN A 420 -16.99 -11.00 18.96
C GLN A 420 -16.59 -11.85 17.74
N ALA A 421 -15.45 -11.55 17.10
CA ALA A 421 -14.97 -12.28 15.93
C ALA A 421 -14.76 -13.78 16.23
N LEU A 422 -14.16 -14.10 17.37
CA LEU A 422 -13.87 -15.48 17.77
C LEU A 422 -15.13 -16.28 18.15
N THR A 423 -16.20 -15.61 18.56
CA THR A 423 -17.46 -16.23 19.00
C THR A 423 -18.60 -16.10 17.97
N MET A 424 -18.34 -15.45 16.84
CA MET A 424 -19.35 -15.14 15.83
C MET A 424 -19.99 -16.42 15.24
N PRO A 425 -21.33 -16.56 15.28
CA PRO A 425 -22.03 -17.69 14.70
C PRO A 425 -21.77 -17.83 13.20
N LEU A 426 -21.71 -19.07 12.70
CA LEU A 426 -21.40 -19.37 11.30
C LEU A 426 -22.28 -18.60 10.30
N LYS A 427 -23.59 -18.52 10.54
CA LYS A 427 -24.53 -17.79 9.66
C LYS A 427 -24.17 -16.31 9.53
N GLU A 428 -23.75 -15.68 10.62
CA GLU A 428 -23.34 -14.27 10.58
C GLU A 428 -22.01 -14.10 9.83
N ARG A 429 -21.04 -14.98 10.07
CA ARG A 429 -19.75 -14.99 9.36
C ARG A 429 -19.96 -15.12 7.85
N GLN A 430 -20.77 -16.09 7.42
CA GLN A 430 -21.12 -16.30 6.01
C GLN A 430 -21.80 -15.07 5.40
N ARG A 431 -22.76 -14.46 6.10
CA ARG A 431 -23.44 -13.24 5.64
C ARG A 431 -22.46 -12.09 5.41
N ARG A 432 -21.60 -11.80 6.39
CA ARG A 432 -20.60 -10.72 6.31
C ARG A 432 -19.59 -10.97 5.19
N HIS A 433 -19.06 -12.18 5.14
CA HIS A 433 -18.12 -12.61 4.11
C HIS A 433 -18.70 -12.48 2.70
N ALA A 434 -19.91 -13.00 2.46
CA ALA A 434 -20.56 -12.96 1.14
C ALA A 434 -20.72 -11.53 0.61
N ARG A 435 -21.15 -10.60 1.47
CA ARG A 435 -21.29 -9.18 1.11
C ARG A 435 -19.94 -8.54 0.79
N MET A 436 -18.91 -8.79 1.60
CA MET A 436 -17.57 -8.26 1.32
C MET A 436 -16.97 -8.83 0.03
N VAL A 437 -17.16 -10.11 -0.26
CA VAL A 437 -16.70 -10.72 -1.52
C VAL A 437 -17.42 -10.12 -2.73
N GLU A 438 -18.72 -9.83 -2.63
CA GLU A 438 -19.45 -9.13 -3.70
C GLU A 438 -18.84 -7.76 -4.00
N VAL A 439 -18.50 -6.99 -2.96
CA VAL A 439 -17.83 -5.69 -3.11
C VAL A 439 -16.46 -5.86 -3.77
N LEU A 440 -15.66 -6.85 -3.33
CA LEU A 440 -14.34 -7.12 -3.92
C LEU A 440 -14.41 -7.51 -5.40
N ARG A 441 -15.43 -8.28 -5.81
CA ARG A 441 -15.63 -8.66 -7.22
C ARG A 441 -16.08 -7.48 -8.07
N LYS A 442 -16.92 -6.59 -7.54
CA LYS A 442 -17.38 -5.38 -8.23
C LYS A 442 -16.26 -4.34 -8.39
N ASN A 443 -15.32 -4.28 -7.45
CA ASN A 443 -14.21 -3.33 -7.42
C ASN A 443 -12.86 -4.06 -7.45
N ASP A 444 -12.70 -4.98 -8.39
CA ASP A 444 -11.45 -5.73 -8.52
C ASP A 444 -10.29 -4.86 -9.03
N LEU A 445 -9.11 -5.47 -9.15
CA LEU A 445 -7.92 -4.76 -9.60
C LEU A 445 -8.01 -4.25 -11.06
N GLY A 446 -8.79 -4.93 -11.90
CA GLY A 446 -9.06 -4.52 -13.29
C GLY A 446 -9.88 -3.24 -13.34
N VAL A 447 -10.91 -3.13 -12.49
CA VAL A 447 -11.75 -1.92 -12.39
C VAL A 447 -10.92 -0.69 -12.01
N TRP A 448 -10.01 -0.81 -11.04
CA TRP A 448 -9.08 0.27 -10.67
C TRP A 448 -8.24 0.75 -11.87
N ARG A 449 -7.65 -0.20 -12.61
CA ARG A 449 -6.85 0.09 -13.80
C ARG A 449 -7.68 0.79 -14.88
N ASP A 450 -8.79 0.18 -15.25
CA ASP A 450 -9.55 0.58 -16.42
C ASP A 450 -10.26 1.92 -16.21
N SER A 451 -10.74 2.20 -15.00
CA SER A 451 -11.32 3.50 -14.64
C SER A 451 -10.30 4.63 -14.69
N PHE A 452 -9.10 4.44 -14.10
CA PHE A 452 -8.05 5.46 -14.14
C PHE A 452 -7.60 5.73 -15.58
N LEU A 453 -7.33 4.67 -16.35
CA LEU A 453 -6.86 4.81 -17.72
C LEU A 453 -7.92 5.37 -18.65
N ALA A 454 -9.21 5.10 -18.42
CA ALA A 454 -10.30 5.71 -19.17
C ALA A 454 -10.29 7.24 -19.00
N ASP A 455 -10.19 7.73 -17.76
CA ASP A 455 -10.14 9.17 -17.48
C ASP A 455 -8.89 9.83 -18.05
N LEU A 456 -7.72 9.20 -17.90
CA LEU A 456 -6.47 9.73 -18.44
C LEU A 456 -6.48 9.78 -19.98
N ARG A 457 -7.04 8.77 -20.64
CA ARG A 457 -7.15 8.74 -22.10
C ARG A 457 -8.16 9.77 -22.63
N ALA A 458 -9.18 10.11 -21.84
CA ALA A 458 -10.20 11.09 -22.18
C ALA A 458 -9.70 12.55 -22.09
N VAL A 459 -8.55 12.80 -21.46
CA VAL A 459 -7.92 14.13 -21.45
C VAL A 459 -7.59 14.56 -22.88
N ARG A 460 -8.11 15.70 -23.30
CA ARG A 460 -7.80 16.30 -24.60
C ARG A 460 -6.39 16.87 -24.57
N VAL A 461 -5.50 16.32 -25.40
CA VAL A 461 -4.21 16.95 -25.68
C VAL A 461 -4.48 18.20 -26.51
N GLN A 462 -4.04 19.38 -26.05
CA GLN A 462 -4.09 20.59 -26.87
C GLN A 462 -3.24 20.37 -28.13
N LYS A 463 -3.90 20.17 -29.27
CA LYS A 463 -3.26 20.20 -30.59
C LYS A 463 -2.99 21.67 -30.95
N HIS A 464 -1.80 21.95 -31.46
CA HIS A 464 -1.45 23.26 -32.01
C HIS A 464 -2.33 23.63 -33.20
#